data_AF-A0A7Z8PCF7-F1
#
_entry.id   AF-A0A7Z8PCF7-F1
#
_cell.length_a   1.000
_cell.length_b   1.000
_cell.length_c   1.000
_cell.angle_alpha   90.00
_cell.angle_beta   90.00
_cell.angle_gamma   90.00
#
_symmetry.space_group_name_H-M   'P 1'
#
loop_
_entity.id
_entity.type
_entity.pdbx_description
1 polymer ?
#
loop_
_entity_poly.entity_id
_entity_poly.type
_entity_poly.pdbx_seq_one_letter_code
_entity_poly.pdbx_strand_id
1 'polypeptide(L)'
;MQALATADQRWPQAERAIFAGGCFWCMEGPFRALPGVLQVASGYTGGAAETATYGQVVAGGSGHVEAVQVHFDPRKVAYTDLLEVYWRSIDPTDGGGQFADRGSHYAPIIFVGDDLQARLAQASRQRLAASGRFSRPLAVEIRQAQPFYLAEAEHQRFSERQVAHYQRYARASGREPFLAQRWAEAPASALLERWQAVEIPPREQLRRLLTPEQYRVVCESGTERPFANAYWDHQKEGIYVDVVSGEPLFASLHRFDSGTGWPSFSRPLEPRLIVRREDRSHGMRRTEVRSRFADSHLGHVFPDGPAELGGYRYCINSAALRFIPLAELAAAGYGDYRAYFIE
;
A
#
# COMPACT_ATOMS: atom_id res chain seq x y z
N MET A 1 -29.50 -1.60 18.97
CA MET A 1 -28.03 -1.69 18.95
C MET A 1 -27.61 -2.96 18.22
N GLN A 2 -27.57 -2.95 16.89
CA GLN A 2 -26.85 -3.99 16.17
C GLN A 2 -25.38 -3.57 16.17
N ALA A 3 -24.59 -4.21 17.04
CA ALA A 3 -23.15 -4.10 17.02
C ALA A 3 -22.68 -4.56 15.64
N LEU A 4 -22.28 -3.61 14.79
CA LEU A 4 -21.36 -3.90 13.72
C LEU A 4 -20.16 -4.54 14.41
N ALA A 5 -19.89 -5.81 14.12
CA ALA A 5 -18.57 -6.37 14.40
C ALA A 5 -17.55 -5.31 13.98
N THR A 6 -16.65 -4.92 14.88
CA THR A 6 -15.59 -3.98 14.51
C THR A 6 -14.92 -4.53 13.25
N ALA A 7 -14.53 -3.66 12.31
CA ALA A 7 -13.96 -4.12 11.04
C ALA A 7 -12.83 -5.16 11.26
N ASP A 8 -12.10 -5.05 12.37
CA ASP A 8 -11.09 -5.98 12.87
C ASP A 8 -11.60 -7.41 13.10
N GLN A 9 -12.81 -7.58 13.64
CA GLN A 9 -13.43 -8.91 13.81
C GLN A 9 -13.84 -9.52 12.48
N ARG A 10 -14.24 -8.69 11.51
CA ARG A 10 -14.66 -9.14 10.18
C ARG A 10 -13.47 -9.44 9.28
N TRP A 11 -12.36 -8.71 9.44
CA TRP A 11 -11.15 -8.82 8.63
C TRP A 11 -9.89 -8.64 9.48
N PRO A 12 -9.41 -9.70 10.16
CA PRO A 12 -8.31 -9.60 11.13
C PRO A 12 -6.93 -9.27 10.51
N GLN A 13 -6.81 -9.29 9.19
CA GLN A 13 -5.58 -8.94 8.46
C GLN A 13 -5.74 -7.65 7.64
N ALA A 14 -6.84 -6.92 7.82
CA ALA A 14 -7.06 -5.66 7.13
C ALA A 14 -6.25 -4.54 7.78
N GLU A 15 -5.74 -3.65 6.94
CA GLU A 15 -5.19 -2.38 7.36
C GLU A 15 -6.21 -1.26 7.13
N ARG A 16 -5.98 -0.12 7.79
CA ARG A 16 -6.87 1.05 7.74
C ARG A 16 -6.11 2.29 7.28
N ALA A 17 -6.73 3.06 6.39
CA ALA A 17 -6.29 4.38 5.97
C ALA A 17 -7.43 5.40 6.08
N ILE A 18 -7.12 6.66 6.38
CA ILE A 18 -8.13 7.72 6.49
C ILE A 18 -7.72 8.93 5.65
N PHE A 19 -8.64 9.40 4.80
CA PHE A 19 -8.39 10.49 3.85
C PHE A 19 -9.51 11.52 3.88
N ALA A 20 -9.17 12.80 4.04
CA ALA A 20 -10.06 13.94 3.84
C ALA A 20 -9.67 14.66 2.53
N GLY A 21 -10.66 15.01 1.72
CA GLY A 21 -10.45 15.48 0.35
C GLY A 21 -11.66 16.20 -0.23
N GLY A 22 -12.32 17.03 0.59
CA GLY A 22 -13.61 17.62 0.25
C GLY A 22 -14.78 16.69 0.55
N CYS A 23 -15.89 16.87 -0.16
CA CYS A 23 -17.09 16.05 0.05
C CYS A 23 -16.77 14.55 0.01
N PHE A 24 -17.08 13.83 1.08
CA PHE A 24 -16.78 12.40 1.17
C PHE A 24 -17.56 11.56 0.14
N TRP A 25 -18.68 12.07 -0.41
CA TRP A 25 -19.45 11.36 -1.43
C TRP A 25 -18.64 11.15 -2.70
N CYS A 26 -17.80 12.13 -3.04
CA CYS A 26 -16.87 12.04 -4.16
C CYS A 26 -15.65 11.17 -3.85
N MET A 27 -15.25 11.10 -2.58
CA MET A 27 -14.08 10.34 -2.17
C MET A 27 -14.36 8.84 -2.04
N GLU A 28 -15.58 8.42 -1.70
CA GLU A 28 -15.90 6.99 -1.53
C GLU A 28 -15.65 6.17 -2.80
N GLY A 29 -16.20 6.62 -3.93
CA GLY A 29 -16.22 5.88 -5.19
C GLY A 29 -14.83 5.44 -5.69
N PRO A 30 -13.86 6.36 -5.82
CA PRO A 30 -12.51 6.04 -6.29
C PRO A 30 -11.82 4.93 -5.48
N PHE A 31 -11.91 4.96 -4.15
CA PHE A 31 -11.32 3.91 -3.31
C PHE A 31 -12.09 2.58 -3.41
N ARG A 32 -13.43 2.62 -3.45
CA ARG A 32 -14.26 1.40 -3.57
C ARG A 32 -14.00 0.63 -4.86
N ALA A 33 -13.62 1.32 -5.93
CA ALA A 33 -13.30 0.70 -7.21
C ALA A 33 -11.99 -0.10 -7.21
N LEU A 34 -11.12 0.09 -6.20
CA LEU A 34 -9.79 -0.51 -6.16
C LEU A 34 -9.84 -1.97 -5.65
N PRO A 35 -9.41 -2.96 -6.46
CA PRO A 35 -9.38 -4.35 -6.02
C PRO A 35 -8.51 -4.51 -4.76
N GLY A 36 -9.06 -5.15 -3.73
CA GLY A 36 -8.39 -5.31 -2.42
C GLY A 36 -8.91 -4.36 -1.34
N VAL A 37 -9.62 -3.29 -1.71
CA VAL A 37 -10.40 -2.51 -0.75
C VAL A 37 -11.62 -3.32 -0.30
N LEU A 38 -11.77 -3.47 1.01
CA LEU A 38 -12.79 -4.30 1.66
C LEU A 38 -14.01 -3.47 2.05
N GLN A 39 -13.76 -2.23 2.50
CA GLN A 39 -14.79 -1.29 2.91
C GLN A 39 -14.29 0.15 2.79
N VAL A 40 -15.19 1.04 2.39
CA VAL A 40 -15.02 2.48 2.54
C VAL A 40 -16.23 3.02 3.28
N ALA A 41 -16.00 3.86 4.29
CA ALA A 41 -17.03 4.47 5.10
C ALA A 41 -16.82 5.99 5.16
N SER A 42 -17.90 6.75 4.94
CA SER A 42 -17.91 8.20 5.11
C SER A 42 -18.04 8.57 6.59
N GLY A 43 -17.39 9.65 7.00
CA GLY A 43 -17.38 10.07 8.40
C GLY A 43 -16.63 11.37 8.64
N TYR A 44 -16.35 11.62 9.91
CA TYR A 44 -15.78 12.86 10.42
C TYR A 44 -14.59 12.56 11.33
N THR A 45 -13.51 13.33 11.21
CA THR A 45 -12.33 13.18 12.09
C THR A 45 -11.47 14.44 12.14
N GLY A 46 -10.43 14.43 12.97
CA GLY A 46 -9.39 15.47 13.02
C GLY A 46 -9.71 16.68 13.91
N GLY A 47 -10.94 16.81 14.39
CA GLY A 47 -11.39 17.83 15.33
C GLY A 47 -11.28 17.41 16.79
N ALA A 48 -11.35 18.40 17.68
CA ALA A 48 -11.28 18.19 19.13
C ALA A 48 -12.63 17.80 19.77
N ALA A 49 -13.75 17.98 19.05
CA ALA A 49 -15.06 17.63 19.58
C ALA A 49 -15.21 16.11 19.78
N GLU A 50 -15.74 15.69 20.92
CA GLU A 50 -15.89 14.27 21.29
C GLU A 50 -16.99 13.54 20.50
N THR A 51 -17.80 14.27 19.73
CA THR A 51 -18.83 13.74 18.85
C THR A 51 -18.84 14.48 17.52
N ALA A 52 -19.40 13.87 16.49
CA ALA A 52 -19.59 14.51 15.19
C ALA A 52 -20.88 14.03 14.52
N THR A 53 -21.69 14.99 14.07
CA THR A 53 -22.81 14.81 13.14
C THR A 53 -22.64 15.76 11.97
N TYR A 54 -23.34 15.50 10.86
CA TYR A 54 -23.26 16.33 9.65
C TYR A 54 -23.51 17.81 9.98
N GLY A 55 -24.58 18.09 10.73
CA GLY A 55 -24.95 19.45 11.12
C GLY A 55 -23.89 20.16 11.98
N GLN A 56 -23.23 19.44 12.90
CA GLN A 56 -22.17 20.01 13.74
C GLN A 56 -20.90 20.34 12.93
N VAL A 57 -20.56 19.49 11.97
CA VAL A 57 -19.35 19.60 11.16
C VAL A 57 -19.50 20.73 10.14
N VAL A 58 -20.62 20.78 9.41
CA VAL A 58 -20.89 21.83 8.42
C VAL A 58 -21.07 23.20 9.08
N ALA A 59 -21.55 23.25 10.34
CA ALA A 59 -21.61 24.50 11.11
C ALA A 59 -20.21 25.08 11.46
N GLY A 60 -19.12 24.32 11.29
CA GLY A 60 -17.74 24.83 11.37
C GLY A 60 -17.13 24.95 12.78
N GLY A 61 -17.82 24.47 13.83
CA GLY A 61 -17.39 24.60 15.23
C GLY A 61 -16.73 23.35 15.85
N SER A 62 -16.85 22.17 15.23
CA SER A 62 -16.33 20.91 15.79
C SER A 62 -14.84 20.69 15.54
N GLY A 63 -14.28 21.39 14.54
CA GLY A 63 -12.92 21.19 14.04
C GLY A 63 -12.75 19.91 13.20
N HIS A 64 -13.79 19.07 13.09
CA HIS A 64 -13.74 17.87 12.27
C HIS A 64 -13.83 18.21 10.78
N VAL A 65 -13.28 17.31 9.96
CA VAL A 65 -13.39 17.34 8.51
C VAL A 65 -14.17 16.14 8.01
N GLU A 66 -14.81 16.28 6.85
CA GLU A 66 -15.33 15.14 6.09
C GLU A 66 -14.17 14.27 5.60
N ALA A 67 -14.26 12.98 5.91
CA ALA A 67 -13.23 12.01 5.57
C ALA A 67 -13.83 10.64 5.21
N VAL A 68 -13.05 9.85 4.50
CA VAL A 68 -13.34 8.43 4.27
C VAL A 68 -12.35 7.56 5.03
N GLN A 69 -12.86 6.54 5.73
CA GLN A 69 -12.07 5.46 6.30
C GLN A 69 -12.10 4.27 5.35
N VAL A 70 -10.92 3.84 4.90
CA VAL A 70 -10.71 2.74 3.96
C VAL A 70 -10.11 1.56 4.72
N HIS A 71 -10.82 0.43 4.74
CA HIS A 71 -10.25 -0.85 5.14
C HIS A 71 -9.83 -1.63 3.90
N PHE A 72 -8.61 -2.13 3.89
CA PHE A 72 -8.04 -2.81 2.72
C PHE A 72 -7.22 -4.04 3.11
N ASP A 73 -7.10 -4.98 2.18
CA ASP A 73 -6.27 -6.16 2.31
C ASP A 73 -4.87 -5.86 1.75
N PRO A 74 -3.81 -5.73 2.59
CA PRO A 74 -2.46 -5.40 2.15
C PRO A 74 -1.83 -6.47 1.23
N ARG A 75 -2.44 -7.66 1.17
CA ARG A 75 -2.06 -8.76 0.25
C ARG A 75 -2.63 -8.58 -1.15
N LYS A 76 -3.48 -7.58 -1.36
CA LYS A 76 -4.11 -7.27 -2.66
C LYS A 76 -3.80 -5.86 -3.13
N VAL A 77 -3.74 -4.90 -2.21
CA VAL A 77 -3.51 -3.48 -2.50
C VAL A 77 -2.59 -2.87 -1.45
N ALA A 78 -1.66 -2.01 -1.86
CA ALA A 78 -0.74 -1.33 -0.97
C ALA A 78 -1.27 0.05 -0.56
N TYR A 79 -0.83 0.55 0.60
CA TYR A 79 -1.12 1.91 1.05
C TYR A 79 -0.69 2.98 0.02
N THR A 80 0.41 2.73 -0.71
CA THR A 80 0.88 3.61 -1.80
C THR A 80 -0.09 3.69 -2.97
N ASP A 81 -0.88 2.65 -3.26
CA ASP A 81 -1.93 2.73 -4.27
C ASP A 81 -3.09 3.60 -3.78
N LEU A 82 -3.42 3.53 -2.49
CA LEU A 82 -4.43 4.40 -1.88
C LEU A 82 -3.99 5.87 -1.92
N LEU A 83 -2.71 6.15 -1.65
CA LEU A 83 -2.15 7.50 -1.81
C LEU A 83 -2.28 7.98 -3.26
N GLU A 84 -1.98 7.14 -4.25
CA GLU A 84 -2.16 7.48 -5.67
C GLU A 84 -3.63 7.79 -5.99
N VAL A 85 -4.57 6.96 -5.54
CA VAL A 85 -6.01 7.24 -5.69
C VAL A 85 -6.39 8.57 -5.03
N TYR A 86 -5.87 8.83 -3.83
CA TYR A 86 -6.11 10.08 -3.11
C TYR A 86 -5.66 11.30 -3.93
N TRP A 87 -4.39 11.33 -4.36
CA TRP A 87 -3.83 12.46 -5.12
C TRP A 87 -4.60 12.74 -6.41
N ARG A 88 -5.19 11.71 -7.01
CA ARG A 88 -5.98 11.78 -8.24
C ARG A 88 -7.46 12.05 -8.03
N SER A 89 -7.89 12.19 -6.78
CA SER A 89 -9.29 12.44 -6.42
C SER A 89 -9.54 13.88 -5.96
N ILE A 90 -8.47 14.69 -5.78
CA ILE A 90 -8.52 16.03 -5.19
C ILE A 90 -7.73 17.07 -6.02
N ASP A 91 -7.90 18.35 -5.71
CA ASP A 91 -6.91 19.38 -6.02
C ASP A 91 -5.92 19.49 -4.83
N PRO A 92 -4.69 18.98 -4.96
CA PRO A 92 -3.74 18.96 -3.86
C PRO A 92 -3.15 20.33 -3.56
N THR A 93 -3.48 21.36 -4.35
CA THR A 93 -3.01 22.75 -4.17
C THR A 93 -4.07 23.66 -3.55
N ASP A 94 -5.23 23.10 -3.20
CA ASP A 94 -6.37 23.85 -2.65
C ASP A 94 -6.61 23.50 -1.17
N GLY A 95 -6.12 24.37 -0.28
CA GLY A 95 -6.30 24.21 1.17
C GLY A 95 -7.57 24.85 1.72
N GLY A 96 -8.34 25.60 0.92
CA GLY A 96 -9.52 26.36 1.38
C GLY A 96 -10.84 25.57 1.33
N GLY A 97 -10.75 24.26 1.12
CA GLY A 97 -11.85 23.40 0.66
C GLY A 97 -11.50 22.78 -0.68
N GLN A 98 -12.42 22.05 -1.30
CA GLN A 98 -12.19 21.33 -2.55
C GLN A 98 -13.31 21.64 -3.54
N PHE A 99 -12.94 22.19 -4.69
CA PHE A 99 -13.86 22.50 -5.80
C PHE A 99 -15.05 23.42 -5.40
N ALA A 100 -16.30 23.00 -5.50
CA ALA A 100 -17.42 23.83 -5.03
C ALA A 100 -17.55 23.82 -3.49
N ASP A 101 -16.98 22.82 -2.81
CA ASP A 101 -17.11 22.65 -1.36
C ASP A 101 -16.05 23.49 -0.65
N ARG A 102 -16.47 24.44 0.18
CA ARG A 102 -15.59 25.43 0.79
C ARG A 102 -15.71 25.43 2.30
N GLY A 103 -14.58 25.69 2.97
CA GLY A 103 -14.49 25.69 4.43
C GLY A 103 -13.53 24.64 4.97
N SER A 104 -13.16 24.79 6.24
CA SER A 104 -12.18 23.92 6.90
C SER A 104 -12.61 22.46 6.98
N HIS A 105 -13.91 22.18 7.06
CA HIS A 105 -14.45 20.83 7.08
C HIS A 105 -14.27 20.08 5.75
N TYR A 106 -13.87 20.77 4.68
CA TYR A 106 -13.52 20.19 3.37
C TYR A 106 -12.01 20.21 3.08
N ALA A 107 -11.18 20.54 4.08
CA ALA A 107 -9.73 20.61 3.90
C ALA A 107 -9.13 19.25 3.49
N PRO A 108 -8.17 19.22 2.56
CA PRO A 108 -7.51 17.99 2.17
C PRO A 108 -6.44 17.59 3.19
N ILE A 109 -6.62 16.42 3.81
CA ILE A 109 -5.73 15.88 4.87
C ILE A 109 -5.56 14.37 4.68
N ILE A 110 -4.33 13.88 4.83
CA ILE A 110 -4.04 12.46 4.98
C ILE A 110 -3.84 12.17 6.47
N PHE A 111 -4.70 11.31 7.03
CA PHE A 111 -4.61 10.90 8.42
C PHE A 111 -3.88 9.55 8.51
N VAL A 112 -2.69 9.54 9.11
CA VAL A 112 -1.79 8.38 9.17
C VAL A 112 -1.96 7.65 10.50
N GLY A 113 -2.08 6.32 10.44
CA GLY A 113 -2.29 5.48 11.62
C GLY A 113 -1.01 5.00 12.31
N ASP A 114 0.12 5.06 11.61
CA ASP A 114 1.43 4.63 12.08
C ASP A 114 2.58 5.36 11.35
N ASP A 115 3.81 5.12 11.81
CA ASP A 115 5.01 5.76 11.27
C ASP A 115 5.32 5.34 9.83
N LEU A 116 4.92 4.13 9.41
CA LEU A 116 5.12 3.70 8.03
C LEU A 116 4.19 4.49 7.10
N GLN A 117 2.90 4.62 7.44
CA GLN A 117 1.97 5.47 6.70
C GLN A 117 2.43 6.93 6.66
N ALA A 118 2.95 7.47 7.77
CA ALA A 118 3.51 8.82 7.82
C ALA A 118 4.61 9.01 6.77
N ARG A 119 5.59 8.10 6.74
CA ARG A 119 6.72 8.14 5.80
C ARG A 119 6.29 7.96 4.35
N LEU A 120 5.42 6.99 4.08
CA LEU A 120 4.89 6.74 2.73
C LEU A 120 4.06 7.93 2.21
N ALA A 121 3.23 8.53 3.07
CA ALA A 121 2.45 9.71 2.72
C ALA A 121 3.37 10.90 2.39
N GLN A 122 4.37 11.16 3.23
CA GLN A 122 5.35 12.23 3.01
C GLN A 122 6.15 12.02 1.71
N ALA A 123 6.64 10.81 1.48
CA ALA A 123 7.36 10.47 0.26
C ALA A 123 6.48 10.63 -0.99
N SER A 124 5.21 10.20 -0.93
CA SER A 124 4.27 10.39 -2.04
C SER A 124 3.99 11.87 -2.33
N ARG A 125 3.87 12.71 -1.27
CA ARG A 125 3.70 14.16 -1.40
C ARG A 125 4.93 14.82 -2.03
N GLN A 126 6.13 14.44 -1.60
CA GLN A 126 7.39 14.93 -2.17
C GLN A 126 7.54 14.53 -3.65
N ARG A 127 7.21 13.28 -3.99
CA ARG A 127 7.20 12.80 -5.38
C ARG A 127 6.24 13.62 -6.24
N LEU A 128 5.02 13.88 -5.73
CA LEU A 128 4.05 14.69 -6.44
C LEU A 128 4.54 16.13 -6.64
N ALA A 129 5.12 16.74 -5.61
CA ALA A 129 5.70 18.07 -5.71
C ALA A 129 6.85 18.15 -6.73
N ALA A 130 7.72 17.13 -6.76
CA ALA A 130 8.84 17.04 -7.71
C ALA A 130 8.41 16.71 -9.15
N SER A 131 7.17 16.24 -9.36
CA SER A 131 6.70 15.80 -10.69
C SER A 131 6.48 16.94 -11.69
N GLY A 132 6.45 18.19 -11.24
CA GLY A 132 6.13 19.35 -12.08
C GLY A 132 4.66 19.44 -12.51
N ARG A 133 3.78 18.52 -12.07
CA ARG A 133 2.34 18.51 -12.40
C ARG A 133 1.58 19.72 -11.88
N PHE A 134 2.05 20.27 -10.76
CA PHE A 134 1.42 21.40 -10.08
C PHE A 134 2.44 22.53 -9.90
N SER A 135 2.07 23.73 -10.36
CA SER A 135 2.90 24.93 -10.20
C SER A 135 2.74 25.58 -8.83
N ARG A 136 1.60 25.36 -8.17
CA ARG A 136 1.34 25.83 -6.80
C ARG A 136 1.87 24.82 -5.78
N PRO A 137 2.32 25.26 -4.60
CA PRO A 137 2.65 24.37 -3.49
C PRO A 137 1.47 23.47 -3.12
N LEU A 138 1.78 22.24 -2.69
CA LEU A 138 0.75 21.33 -2.20
C LEU A 138 0.25 21.80 -0.83
N ALA A 139 -1.06 21.93 -0.68
CA ALA A 139 -1.74 22.37 0.54
C ALA A 139 -2.13 21.20 1.45
N VAL A 140 -1.97 19.96 0.99
CA VAL A 140 -2.38 18.77 1.74
C VAL A 140 -1.52 18.56 2.98
N GLU A 141 -2.22 18.47 4.11
CA GLU A 141 -1.62 18.17 5.40
C GLU A 141 -1.52 16.66 5.64
N ILE A 142 -0.51 16.25 6.41
CA ILE A 142 -0.35 14.87 6.88
C ILE A 142 -0.39 14.94 8.39
N ARG A 143 -1.40 14.32 9.01
CA ARG A 143 -1.65 14.38 10.45
C ARG A 143 -1.82 12.98 11.03
N GLN A 144 -1.50 12.80 12.30
CA GLN A 144 -1.81 11.54 13.00
C GLN A 144 -3.31 11.30 13.06
N ALA A 145 -3.73 10.06 12.85
CA ALA A 145 -5.13 9.67 12.88
C ALA A 145 -5.76 9.96 14.26
N GLN A 146 -6.95 10.53 14.24
CA GLN A 146 -7.76 10.83 15.42
C GLN A 146 -8.98 9.90 15.45
N PRO A 147 -9.83 9.94 16.51
CA PRO A 147 -11.10 9.21 16.49
C PRO A 147 -11.91 9.50 15.21
N PHE A 148 -12.47 8.44 14.62
CA PHE A 148 -13.28 8.52 13.41
C PHE A 148 -14.74 8.29 13.76
N TYR A 149 -15.58 9.27 13.46
CA TYR A 149 -17.01 9.24 13.72
C TYR A 149 -17.75 8.91 12.44
N LEU A 150 -18.47 7.79 12.43
CA LEU A 150 -19.21 7.34 11.25
C LEU A 150 -20.31 8.35 10.90
N ALA A 151 -20.37 8.78 9.63
CA ALA A 151 -21.46 9.61 9.15
C ALA A 151 -22.78 8.83 9.12
N GLU A 152 -23.87 9.57 9.16
CA GLU A 152 -25.24 9.07 9.15
C GLU A 152 -25.48 8.13 7.96
N ALA A 153 -26.38 7.17 8.13
CA ALA A 153 -26.60 6.09 7.14
C ALA A 153 -26.97 6.59 5.74
N GLU A 154 -27.54 7.79 5.63
CA GLU A 154 -27.87 8.44 4.36
C GLU A 154 -26.66 8.92 3.56
N HIS A 155 -25.54 9.22 4.22
CA HIS A 155 -24.30 9.63 3.56
C HIS A 155 -23.48 8.45 3.03
N GLN A 156 -23.71 7.25 3.56
CA GLN A 156 -22.95 6.06 3.19
C GLN A 156 -23.34 5.58 1.78
N ARG A 157 -22.34 5.33 0.92
CA ARG A 157 -22.54 4.87 -0.47
C ARG A 157 -23.48 5.79 -1.26
N PHE A 158 -23.40 7.09 -1.00
CA PHE A 158 -24.34 8.07 -1.55
C PHE A 158 -24.38 8.06 -3.08
N SER A 159 -23.21 7.96 -3.74
CA SER A 159 -23.10 7.91 -5.20
C SER A 159 -23.81 6.71 -5.84
N GLU A 160 -23.93 5.60 -5.11
CA GLU A 160 -24.61 4.38 -5.55
C GLU A 160 -26.12 4.43 -5.25
N ARG A 161 -26.52 5.06 -4.15
CA ARG A 161 -27.91 5.10 -3.67
C ARG A 161 -28.71 6.27 -4.26
N GLN A 162 -28.06 7.39 -4.52
CA GLN A 162 -28.66 8.62 -5.05
C GLN A 162 -27.97 9.05 -6.36
N VAL A 163 -27.88 8.12 -7.33
CA VAL A 163 -27.14 8.29 -8.58
C VAL A 163 -27.42 9.62 -9.28
N ALA A 164 -28.69 9.95 -9.54
CA ALA A 164 -29.05 11.17 -10.27
C ALA A 164 -28.70 12.46 -9.51
N HIS A 165 -28.81 12.44 -8.17
CA HIS A 165 -28.44 13.58 -7.34
C HIS A 165 -26.91 13.76 -7.34
N TYR A 166 -26.18 12.67 -7.07
CA TYR A 166 -24.73 12.67 -7.09
C TYR A 166 -24.17 13.12 -8.45
N GLN A 167 -24.70 12.62 -9.57
CA GLN A 167 -24.25 13.02 -10.91
C GLN A 167 -24.45 14.50 -11.21
N ARG A 168 -25.58 15.10 -10.78
CA ARG A 168 -25.76 16.56 -10.91
C ARG A 168 -24.74 17.32 -10.08
N TYR A 169 -24.54 16.89 -8.84
CA TYR A 169 -23.59 17.51 -7.92
C TYR A 169 -22.14 17.40 -8.45
N ALA A 170 -21.69 16.20 -8.85
CA ALA A 170 -20.34 15.96 -9.34
C ALA A 170 -20.00 16.83 -10.56
N ARG A 171 -20.93 16.92 -11.53
CA ARG A 171 -20.80 17.79 -12.71
C ARG A 171 -20.72 19.28 -12.35
N ALA A 172 -21.51 19.71 -11.38
CA ALA A 172 -21.54 21.10 -10.94
C ALA A 172 -20.36 21.48 -10.04
N SER A 173 -19.74 20.51 -9.36
CA SER A 173 -18.69 20.76 -8.36
C SER A 173 -17.43 21.37 -8.97
N GLY A 174 -17.12 21.05 -10.24
CA GLY A 174 -15.84 21.38 -10.88
C GLY A 174 -14.73 20.33 -10.66
N ARG A 175 -14.99 19.27 -9.87
CA ARG A 175 -14.05 18.17 -9.61
C ARG A 175 -13.73 17.38 -10.86
N GLU A 176 -14.76 16.85 -11.53
CA GLU A 176 -14.61 16.00 -12.72
C GLU A 176 -13.76 16.67 -13.84
N PRO A 177 -14.05 17.90 -14.30
CA PRO A 177 -13.26 18.52 -15.36
C PRO A 177 -11.80 18.80 -14.94
N PHE A 178 -11.57 19.18 -13.68
CA PHE A 178 -10.22 19.37 -13.17
C PHE A 178 -9.41 18.07 -13.19
N LEU A 179 -9.98 16.99 -12.67
CA LEU A 179 -9.31 15.69 -12.61
C LEU A 179 -9.03 15.15 -14.02
N ALA A 180 -10.00 15.27 -14.94
CA ALA A 180 -9.82 14.88 -16.33
C ALA A 180 -8.65 15.64 -16.98
N GLN A 181 -8.57 16.97 -16.77
CA GLN A 181 -7.49 17.78 -17.32
C GLN A 181 -6.11 17.43 -16.73
N ARG A 182 -6.02 17.14 -15.43
CA ARG A 182 -4.75 16.93 -14.74
C ARG A 182 -4.19 15.51 -14.85
N TRP A 183 -5.05 14.53 -15.11
CA TRP A 183 -4.69 13.11 -15.00
C TRP A 183 -4.94 12.28 -16.26
N ALA A 184 -5.32 12.89 -17.39
CA ALA A 184 -5.63 12.21 -18.65
C ALA A 184 -4.57 11.21 -19.16
N GLU A 185 -3.29 11.42 -18.84
CA GLU A 185 -2.17 10.65 -19.42
C GLU A 185 -1.46 9.68 -18.44
N ALA A 186 -1.95 9.50 -17.21
CA ALA A 186 -1.27 8.65 -16.23
C ALA A 186 -2.02 7.33 -15.99
N PRO A 187 -1.35 6.16 -15.94
CA PRO A 187 -1.96 4.94 -15.42
C PRO A 187 -2.17 5.01 -13.90
N ALA A 188 -3.18 4.32 -13.37
CA ALA A 188 -3.68 4.46 -12.00
C ALA A 188 -2.88 3.70 -10.92
N SER A 189 -2.00 2.74 -11.28
CA SER A 189 -1.03 2.12 -10.35
C SER A 189 0.31 1.85 -11.04
N ALA A 190 1.12 2.89 -11.23
CA ALA A 190 2.41 2.78 -11.91
C ALA A 190 3.38 1.75 -11.27
N LEU A 191 3.28 1.51 -9.95
CA LEU A 191 4.21 0.63 -9.25
C LEU A 191 3.90 -0.86 -9.38
N LEU A 192 2.63 -1.27 -9.49
CA LEU A 192 2.29 -2.67 -9.75
C LEU A 192 2.31 -2.98 -11.25
N GLU A 193 1.82 -2.05 -12.06
CA GLU A 193 1.77 -2.19 -13.51
C GLU A 193 3.18 -2.33 -14.12
N ARG A 194 4.19 -1.62 -13.59
CA ARG A 194 5.58 -1.79 -14.08
C ARG A 194 6.07 -3.23 -13.97
N TRP A 195 5.66 -3.96 -12.93
CA TRP A 195 6.10 -5.34 -12.71
C TRP A 195 5.28 -6.33 -13.54
N GLN A 196 4.00 -6.02 -13.78
CA GLN A 196 3.17 -6.75 -14.74
C GLN A 196 3.71 -6.65 -16.17
N ALA A 197 4.31 -5.50 -16.51
CA ALA A 197 4.87 -5.25 -17.84
C ALA A 197 6.26 -5.89 -18.05
N VAL A 198 6.89 -6.46 -17.02
CA VAL A 198 8.18 -7.15 -17.17
C VAL A 198 7.97 -8.45 -17.93
N GLU A 199 8.64 -8.57 -19.07
CA GLU A 199 8.67 -9.82 -19.84
C GLU A 199 9.60 -10.83 -19.14
N ILE A 200 9.02 -11.93 -18.67
CA ILE A 200 9.77 -13.01 -18.01
C ILE A 200 10.32 -13.95 -19.09
N PRO A 201 11.66 -14.12 -19.20
CA PRO A 201 12.22 -15.02 -20.19
C PRO A 201 11.73 -16.46 -19.99
N PRO A 202 11.51 -17.23 -21.07
CA PRO A 202 11.15 -18.64 -20.95
C PRO A 202 12.27 -19.43 -20.26
N ARG A 203 11.90 -20.56 -19.63
CA ARG A 203 12.82 -21.39 -18.81
C ARG A 203 14.15 -21.74 -19.50
N GLU A 204 14.12 -22.03 -20.80
CA GLU A 204 15.33 -22.35 -21.56
C GLU A 204 16.34 -21.19 -21.62
N GLN A 205 15.84 -19.96 -21.69
CA GLN A 205 16.68 -18.76 -21.67
C GLN A 205 17.16 -18.48 -20.24
N LEU A 206 16.31 -18.64 -19.23
CA LEU A 206 16.70 -18.48 -17.82
C LEU A 206 17.86 -19.40 -17.43
N ARG A 207 17.94 -20.62 -17.99
CA ARG A 207 19.05 -21.56 -17.76
C ARG A 207 20.41 -21.02 -18.22
N ARG A 208 20.43 -20.08 -19.17
CA ARG A 208 21.64 -19.42 -19.67
C ARG A 208 21.96 -18.11 -18.95
N LEU A 209 20.92 -17.44 -18.45
CA LEU A 209 21.04 -16.13 -17.77
C LEU A 209 21.38 -16.27 -16.28
N LEU A 210 20.87 -17.32 -15.64
CA LEU A 210 21.07 -17.58 -14.22
C LEU A 210 22.25 -18.50 -13.98
N THR A 211 22.87 -18.38 -12.81
CA THR A 211 23.81 -19.41 -12.35
C THR A 211 23.08 -20.75 -12.16
N PRO A 212 23.80 -21.89 -12.20
CA PRO A 212 23.18 -23.20 -11.99
C PRO A 212 22.37 -23.29 -10.69
N GLU A 213 22.86 -22.68 -9.61
CA GLU A 213 22.17 -22.68 -8.31
C GLU A 213 20.92 -21.80 -8.31
N GLN A 214 20.99 -20.59 -8.89
CA GLN A 214 19.83 -19.72 -9.03
C GLN A 214 18.73 -20.40 -9.85
N TYR A 215 19.08 -21.01 -10.99
CA TYR A 215 18.11 -21.73 -11.82
C TYR A 215 17.46 -22.90 -11.08
N ARG A 216 18.28 -23.73 -10.40
CA ARG A 216 17.81 -24.86 -9.60
C ARG A 216 16.83 -24.41 -8.50
N VAL A 217 17.13 -23.32 -7.82
CA VAL A 217 16.26 -22.76 -6.79
C VAL A 217 14.98 -22.21 -7.42
N VAL A 218 15.05 -21.22 -8.30
CA VAL A 218 13.88 -20.45 -8.75
C VAL A 218 12.95 -21.23 -9.69
N CYS A 219 13.51 -22.08 -10.56
CA CYS A 219 12.72 -22.80 -11.58
C CYS A 219 12.39 -24.25 -11.19
N GLU A 220 13.24 -24.90 -10.40
CA GLU A 220 13.10 -26.33 -10.03
C GLU A 220 12.73 -26.54 -8.57
N SER A 221 12.38 -25.46 -7.85
CA SER A 221 12.03 -25.47 -6.43
C SER A 221 13.11 -26.12 -5.55
N GLY A 222 14.37 -25.96 -5.94
CA GLY A 222 15.52 -26.38 -5.16
C GLY A 222 15.72 -25.53 -3.91
N THR A 223 16.47 -26.08 -2.94
CA THR A 223 16.90 -25.36 -1.74
C THR A 223 18.43 -25.31 -1.70
N GLU A 224 19.01 -24.13 -1.51
CA GLU A 224 20.45 -23.94 -1.37
C GLU A 224 20.98 -24.48 -0.04
N ARG A 225 22.29 -24.68 0.07
CA ARG A 225 22.90 -25.20 1.31
C ARG A 225 22.80 -24.16 2.44
N PRO A 226 22.46 -24.58 3.68
CA PRO A 226 22.46 -23.68 4.83
C PRO A 226 23.89 -23.18 5.11
N PHE A 227 24.02 -21.92 5.53
CA PHE A 227 25.28 -21.22 5.88
C PHE A 227 26.32 -21.10 4.74
N ALA A 228 26.01 -21.63 3.55
CA ALA A 228 26.88 -21.59 2.37
C ALA A 228 26.16 -20.85 1.23
N ASN A 229 25.67 -19.66 1.54
CA ASN A 229 24.93 -18.81 0.61
C ASN A 229 25.24 -17.32 0.84
N ALA A 230 24.74 -16.45 -0.05
CA ALA A 230 25.20 -15.06 -0.11
C ALA A 230 24.61 -14.16 0.98
N TYR A 231 23.42 -14.49 1.53
CA TYR A 231 22.67 -13.56 2.36
C TYR A 231 22.31 -14.07 3.76
N TRP A 232 22.74 -15.28 4.17
CA TRP A 232 22.42 -15.81 5.50
C TRP A 232 22.92 -14.92 6.64
N ASP A 233 24.07 -14.26 6.52
CA ASP A 233 24.67 -13.34 7.52
C ASP A 233 24.66 -11.87 7.09
N HIS A 234 23.96 -11.54 6.01
CA HIS A 234 24.02 -10.21 5.39
C HIS A 234 23.31 -9.13 6.22
N GLN A 235 24.02 -8.04 6.56
CA GLN A 235 23.52 -6.97 7.44
C GLN A 235 23.37 -5.60 6.77
N LYS A 236 23.64 -5.48 5.46
CA LYS A 236 23.55 -4.16 4.78
C LYS A 236 22.11 -3.69 4.64
N GLU A 237 21.92 -2.38 4.73
CA GLU A 237 20.62 -1.73 4.50
C GLU A 237 20.25 -1.70 3.03
N GLY A 238 19.03 -2.15 2.72
CA GLY A 238 18.52 -2.19 1.35
C GLY A 238 17.39 -3.19 1.18
N ILE A 239 17.01 -3.43 -0.08
CA ILE A 239 15.94 -4.36 -0.43
C ILE A 239 16.49 -5.60 -1.14
N TYR A 240 15.75 -6.69 -1.04
CA TYR A 240 15.97 -7.93 -1.74
C TYR A 240 14.88 -8.08 -2.80
N VAL A 241 15.29 -8.13 -4.06
CA VAL A 241 14.41 -8.26 -5.21
C VAL A 241 14.51 -9.66 -5.80
N ASP A 242 13.49 -10.10 -6.54
CA ASP A 242 13.56 -11.33 -7.32
C ASP A 242 14.71 -11.23 -8.33
N VAL A 243 15.54 -12.26 -8.38
CA VAL A 243 16.64 -12.36 -9.35
C VAL A 243 16.16 -12.40 -10.81
N VAL A 244 14.92 -12.83 -11.05
CA VAL A 244 14.30 -12.97 -12.38
C VAL A 244 13.53 -11.72 -12.78
N SER A 245 12.47 -11.36 -12.06
CA SER A 245 11.60 -10.21 -12.42
C SER A 245 12.12 -8.86 -11.93
N GLY A 246 12.98 -8.85 -10.92
CA GLY A 246 13.36 -7.63 -10.21
C GLY A 246 12.26 -7.08 -9.29
N GLU A 247 11.12 -7.75 -9.13
CA GLU A 247 10.09 -7.27 -8.22
C GLU A 247 10.61 -7.29 -6.75
N PRO A 248 10.29 -6.29 -5.93
CA PRO A 248 10.84 -6.18 -4.58
C PRO A 248 10.09 -7.07 -3.60
N LEU A 249 10.83 -7.97 -2.93
CA LEU A 249 10.24 -9.04 -2.13
C LEU A 249 10.37 -8.75 -0.64
N PHE A 250 11.57 -8.39 -0.18
CA PHE A 250 11.89 -8.20 1.23
C PHE A 250 12.78 -6.98 1.44
N ALA A 251 12.84 -6.49 2.67
CA ALA A 251 13.73 -5.41 3.08
C ALA A 251 14.58 -5.84 4.27
N SER A 252 15.80 -5.29 4.37
CA SER A 252 16.72 -5.58 5.48
C SER A 252 16.13 -5.21 6.84
N LEU A 253 15.24 -4.20 6.91
CA LEU A 253 14.54 -3.79 8.13
C LEU A 253 13.58 -4.85 8.70
N HIS A 254 13.26 -5.88 7.91
CA HIS A 254 12.46 -7.02 8.35
C HIS A 254 13.29 -8.28 8.53
N ARG A 255 14.60 -8.23 8.23
CA ARG A 255 15.49 -9.37 8.36
C ARG A 255 15.85 -9.60 9.83
N PHE A 256 15.96 -10.86 10.23
CA PHE A 256 16.47 -11.24 11.54
C PHE A 256 17.30 -12.53 11.42
N ASP A 257 18.18 -12.76 12.40
CA ASP A 257 18.92 -14.02 12.49
C ASP A 257 18.04 -15.11 13.13
N SER A 258 17.75 -16.15 12.36
CA SER A 258 16.95 -17.29 12.80
C SER A 258 17.81 -18.49 13.22
N GLY A 259 19.13 -18.45 13.00
CA GLY A 259 20.02 -19.59 13.19
C GLY A 259 19.80 -20.76 12.21
N THR A 260 18.93 -20.63 11.20
CA THR A 260 18.65 -21.75 10.27
C THR A 260 19.61 -21.84 9.09
N GLY A 261 20.46 -20.82 8.88
CA GLY A 261 21.44 -20.79 7.79
C GLY A 261 20.91 -20.27 6.45
N TRP A 262 19.72 -19.68 6.42
CA TRP A 262 19.14 -18.97 5.27
C TRP A 262 18.67 -17.59 5.69
N PRO A 263 18.70 -16.57 4.80
CA PRO A 263 18.14 -15.26 5.12
C PRO A 263 16.67 -15.40 5.54
N SER A 264 16.37 -14.82 6.70
CA SER A 264 15.06 -14.93 7.34
C SER A 264 14.45 -13.56 7.54
N PHE A 265 13.18 -13.42 7.15
CA PHE A 265 12.43 -12.16 7.26
C PHE A 265 11.14 -12.36 8.04
N SER A 266 10.70 -11.33 8.78
CA SER A 266 9.44 -11.39 9.53
C SER A 266 8.21 -11.15 8.65
N ARG A 267 8.37 -10.33 7.61
CA ARG A 267 7.33 -9.98 6.64
C ARG A 267 7.92 -9.58 5.29
N PRO A 268 7.17 -9.71 4.18
CA PRO A 268 7.56 -9.16 2.88
C PRO A 268 7.44 -7.63 2.87
N LEU A 269 8.12 -7.00 1.92
CA LEU A 269 8.05 -5.55 1.73
C LEU A 269 6.67 -5.12 1.24
N GLU A 270 6.11 -5.86 0.29
CA GLU A 270 4.72 -5.72 -0.17
C GLU A 270 4.05 -7.10 -0.19
N PRO A 271 3.09 -7.40 0.72
CA PRO A 271 2.48 -8.72 0.79
C PRO A 271 1.82 -9.20 -0.51
N ARG A 272 1.34 -8.27 -1.34
CA ARG A 272 0.76 -8.56 -2.65
C ARG A 272 1.73 -9.17 -3.67
N LEU A 273 3.04 -8.97 -3.50
CA LEU A 273 4.10 -9.51 -4.39
C LEU A 273 4.53 -10.93 -4.00
N ILE A 274 3.93 -11.50 -2.94
CA ILE A 274 4.20 -12.85 -2.48
C ILE A 274 3.01 -13.77 -2.76
N VAL A 275 3.29 -14.91 -3.38
CA VAL A 275 2.33 -16.01 -3.55
C VAL A 275 2.67 -17.10 -2.54
N ARG A 276 1.67 -17.56 -1.80
CA ARG A 276 1.79 -18.70 -0.88
C ARG A 276 1.09 -19.93 -1.47
N ARG A 277 1.76 -21.09 -1.46
CA ARG A 277 1.20 -22.37 -1.94
C ARG A 277 1.36 -23.46 -0.88
N GLU A 278 0.40 -24.39 -0.80
CA GLU A 278 0.58 -25.58 0.04
C GLU A 278 1.65 -26.48 -0.60
N ASP A 279 2.67 -26.86 0.18
CA ASP A 279 3.73 -27.77 -0.22
C ASP A 279 3.64 -29.04 0.63
N ARG A 280 3.47 -30.18 -0.06
CA ARG A 280 3.39 -31.52 0.54
C ARG A 280 4.61 -32.39 0.24
N SER A 281 5.65 -31.81 -0.34
CA SER A 281 6.89 -32.51 -0.66
C SER A 281 7.60 -33.01 0.61
N HIS A 282 8.45 -34.04 0.43
CA HIS A 282 9.27 -34.62 1.51
C HIS A 282 8.48 -35.10 2.75
N GLY A 283 7.20 -35.44 2.59
CA GLY A 283 6.34 -35.93 3.68
C GLY A 283 5.95 -34.87 4.71
N MET A 284 6.23 -33.59 4.46
CA MET A 284 5.90 -32.47 5.34
C MET A 284 4.74 -31.66 4.78
N ARG A 285 4.02 -30.92 5.63
CA ARG A 285 3.08 -29.87 5.19
C ARG A 285 3.68 -28.52 5.50
N ARG A 286 4.11 -27.81 4.46
CA ARG A 286 4.71 -26.47 4.56
C ARG A 286 3.95 -25.50 3.68
N THR A 287 4.24 -24.21 3.83
CA THR A 287 3.74 -23.18 2.92
C THR A 287 4.91 -22.66 2.09
N GLU A 288 4.94 -23.05 0.81
CA GLU A 288 5.88 -22.51 -0.18
C GLU A 288 5.60 -21.02 -0.40
N VAL A 289 6.67 -20.26 -0.58
CA VAL A 289 6.67 -18.84 -0.90
C VAL A 289 7.28 -18.67 -2.29
N ARG A 290 6.55 -17.99 -3.17
CA ARG A 290 6.96 -17.69 -4.55
C ARG A 290 6.78 -16.21 -4.86
N SER A 291 7.56 -15.68 -5.79
CA SER A 291 7.34 -14.33 -6.33
C SER A 291 6.09 -14.29 -7.20
N ARG A 292 5.47 -13.12 -7.34
CA ARG A 292 4.19 -13.01 -8.05
C ARG A 292 4.34 -13.03 -9.56
N PHE A 293 5.33 -12.34 -10.11
CA PHE A 293 5.40 -12.12 -11.56
C PHE A 293 6.28 -13.15 -12.27
N ALA A 294 7.42 -13.52 -11.69
CA ALA A 294 8.27 -14.57 -12.26
C ALA A 294 7.86 -15.99 -11.84
N ASP A 295 6.99 -16.12 -10.83
CA ASP A 295 6.65 -17.42 -10.21
C ASP A 295 7.92 -18.16 -9.74
N SER A 296 8.96 -17.40 -9.33
CA SER A 296 10.22 -17.92 -8.79
C SER A 296 9.96 -18.59 -7.45
N HIS A 297 10.43 -19.81 -7.27
CA HIS A 297 10.48 -20.40 -5.93
C HIS A 297 11.46 -19.61 -5.06
N LEU A 298 10.96 -19.09 -3.93
CA LEU A 298 11.76 -18.30 -2.98
C LEU A 298 12.18 -19.15 -1.79
N GLY A 299 11.26 -19.94 -1.24
CA GLY A 299 11.49 -20.76 -0.05
C GLY A 299 10.17 -21.08 0.64
N HIS A 300 10.14 -20.97 1.97
CA HIS A 300 8.98 -21.34 2.79
C HIS A 300 8.71 -20.32 3.90
N VAL A 301 7.47 -20.25 4.37
CA VAL A 301 7.07 -19.47 5.54
C VAL A 301 6.60 -20.38 6.67
N PHE A 302 7.04 -20.06 7.89
CA PHE A 302 6.77 -20.82 9.11
C PHE A 302 6.18 -19.91 10.19
N PRO A 303 5.29 -20.41 11.06
CA PRO A 303 4.73 -19.67 12.18
C PRO A 303 5.60 -19.76 13.45
N ASP A 304 6.92 -19.77 13.29
CA ASP A 304 7.93 -19.92 14.35
C ASP A 304 8.86 -18.69 14.45
N GLY A 305 8.42 -17.55 13.88
CA GLY A 305 9.18 -16.30 13.93
C GLY A 305 8.97 -15.52 15.23
N PRO A 306 9.73 -14.42 15.43
CA PRO A 306 9.59 -13.55 16.59
C PRO A 306 8.16 -13.01 16.72
N ALA A 307 7.55 -13.21 17.88
CA ALA A 307 6.14 -12.87 18.13
C ALA A 307 5.87 -11.36 17.98
N GLU A 308 6.81 -10.54 18.46
CA GLU A 308 6.81 -9.09 18.39
C GLU A 308 6.88 -8.55 16.95
N LEU A 309 7.37 -9.35 16.00
CA LEU A 309 7.43 -9.00 14.57
C LEU A 309 6.30 -9.62 13.74
N GLY A 310 5.33 -10.26 14.40
CA GLY A 310 4.17 -10.90 13.76
C GLY A 310 4.20 -12.43 13.71
N GLY A 311 5.20 -13.07 14.33
CA GLY A 311 5.24 -14.53 14.53
C GLY A 311 5.56 -15.36 13.29
N TYR A 312 5.85 -14.73 12.16
CA TYR A 312 6.19 -15.43 10.91
C TYR A 312 7.70 -15.37 10.63
N ARG A 313 8.22 -16.45 10.07
CA ARG A 313 9.57 -16.55 9.52
C ARG A 313 9.51 -16.96 8.06
N TYR A 314 9.85 -16.03 7.18
CA TYR A 314 10.08 -16.28 5.76
C TYR A 314 11.51 -16.72 5.58
N CYS A 315 11.71 -18.02 5.41
CA CYS A 315 13.02 -18.64 5.20
C CYS A 315 13.27 -18.74 3.69
N ILE A 316 14.12 -17.86 3.16
CA ILE A 316 14.26 -17.62 1.73
C ILE A 316 15.64 -18.05 1.24
N ASN A 317 15.74 -18.58 0.02
CA ASN A 317 17.01 -18.88 -0.61
C ASN A 317 17.65 -17.58 -1.13
N SER A 318 18.92 -17.36 -0.82
CA SER A 318 19.71 -16.26 -1.37
C SER A 318 19.82 -16.34 -2.89
N ALA A 319 19.89 -17.54 -3.46
CA ALA A 319 19.89 -17.75 -4.91
C ALA A 319 18.61 -17.27 -5.60
N ALA A 320 17.50 -17.04 -4.87
CA ALA A 320 16.30 -16.44 -5.45
C ALA A 320 16.32 -14.90 -5.43
N LEU A 321 17.32 -14.30 -4.77
CA LEU A 321 17.35 -12.88 -4.44
C LEU A 321 18.53 -12.16 -5.11
N ARG A 322 18.30 -10.90 -5.45
CA ARG A 322 19.35 -9.91 -5.71
C ARG A 322 19.21 -8.76 -4.71
N PHE A 323 20.29 -8.43 -4.02
CA PHE A 323 20.28 -7.31 -3.07
C PHE A 323 20.53 -5.98 -3.78
N ILE A 324 19.83 -4.93 -3.37
CA ILE A 324 20.03 -3.56 -3.83
C ILE A 324 20.25 -2.67 -2.60
N PRO A 325 21.47 -2.11 -2.40
CA PRO A 325 21.76 -1.24 -1.27
C PRO A 325 20.85 -0.01 -1.21
N LEU A 326 20.57 0.46 0.01
CA LEU A 326 19.75 1.65 0.26
C LEU A 326 20.23 2.88 -0.53
N ALA A 327 21.55 3.08 -0.59
CA ALA A 327 22.18 4.18 -1.32
C ALA A 327 21.98 4.10 -2.85
N GLU A 328 21.71 2.90 -3.39
CA GLU A 328 21.59 2.65 -4.83
C GLU A 328 20.14 2.53 -5.28
N LEU A 329 19.16 2.50 -4.37
CA LEU A 329 17.74 2.29 -4.71
C LEU A 329 17.25 3.25 -5.79
N ALA A 330 17.54 4.55 -5.65
CA ALA A 330 17.09 5.55 -6.61
C ALA A 330 17.70 5.31 -8.01
N ALA A 331 19.02 5.12 -8.09
CA ALA A 331 19.72 4.87 -9.35
C ALA A 331 19.30 3.56 -10.02
N ALA A 332 18.92 2.55 -9.22
CA ALA A 332 18.46 1.25 -9.69
C ALA A 332 16.96 1.21 -10.07
N GLY A 333 16.22 2.31 -9.93
CA GLY A 333 14.78 2.37 -10.27
C GLY A 333 13.83 1.97 -9.12
N TYR A 334 14.34 1.86 -7.90
CA TYR A 334 13.63 1.48 -6.66
C TYR A 334 13.47 2.65 -5.68
N GLY A 335 13.59 3.89 -6.16
CA GLY A 335 13.56 5.09 -5.32
C GLY A 335 12.31 5.20 -4.43
N ASP A 336 11.17 4.66 -4.88
CA ASP A 336 9.91 4.62 -4.13
C ASP A 336 10.01 3.84 -2.82
N TYR A 337 10.94 2.89 -2.72
CA TYR A 337 11.12 2.06 -1.53
C TYR A 337 12.05 2.69 -0.49
N ARG A 338 12.70 3.81 -0.80
CA ARG A 338 13.58 4.50 0.15
C ARG A 338 12.82 4.95 1.40
N ALA A 339 11.54 5.30 1.25
CA ALA A 339 10.68 5.76 2.33
C ALA A 339 10.47 4.74 3.47
N TYR A 340 10.73 3.45 3.22
CA TYR A 340 10.65 2.41 4.24
C TYR A 340 11.83 2.45 5.23
N PHE A 341 12.95 3.08 4.87
CA PHE A 341 14.21 3.07 5.63
C PHE A 341 14.52 4.39 6.35
N ILE A 342 13.87 5.48 5.96
CA ILE A 342 14.11 6.79 6.58
C ILE A 342 13.37 6.80 7.92
N GLU A 343 14.02 7.25 9.00
CA GLU A 343 13.38 7.52 10.30
C GLU A 343 12.82 8.94 10.36
#